data_AF-A0A6P2CU80-F1
#
_entry.id   AF-A0A6P2CU80-F1
#
_cell.length_a   1.000
_cell.length_b   1.000
_cell.length_c   1.000
_cell.angle_alpha   90.00
_cell.angle_beta   90.00
_cell.angle_gamma   90.00
#
_symmetry.space_group_name_H-M   'P 1'
#
loop_
_entity.id
_entity.type
_entity.pdbx_description
1 polymer ?
#
loop_
_entity_poly.entity_id
_entity_poly.type
_entity_poly.pdbx_seq_one_letter_code
_entity_poly.pdbx_strand_id
1 'polypeptide(L)'
;MGSPNSEEGHRSNEGPIHEVVLSRGYWLFDTPCTQELRSAVMGKKPSRFTNPRCPVESVSWNDCHAFVAKLSGTVGLDLALPTEAEWEYACRAGSPGVQYGDLDAMAWYKENAENETHEVGQKRANGWGCTMC
;
A
#
# COMPACT_ATOMS: atom_id res chain seq x y z
N MET A 1 -13.52 -11.28 -1.06
CA MET A 1 -13.21 -9.84 -0.87
C MET A 1 -14.26 -9.23 0.02
N GLY A 2 -13.85 -8.29 0.88
CA GLY A 2 -14.71 -7.72 1.91
C GLY A 2 -14.60 -8.42 3.28
N SER A 3 -15.38 -7.95 4.25
CA SER A 3 -15.36 -8.42 5.64
C SER A 3 -16.74 -8.93 6.10
N PRO A 4 -16.81 -9.91 7.02
CA PRO A 4 -18.07 -10.34 7.62
C PRO A 4 -18.69 -9.22 8.47
N ASN A 5 -20.03 -9.12 8.47
CA ASN A 5 -20.74 -8.13 9.29
C ASN A 5 -20.47 -8.24 10.81
N SER A 6 -19.98 -9.40 11.27
CA SER A 6 -19.64 -9.66 12.67
C SER A 6 -18.22 -9.21 13.04
N GLU A 7 -17.43 -8.74 12.08
CA GLU A 7 -16.05 -8.31 12.29
C GLU A 7 -16.00 -6.96 13.02
N GLU A 8 -15.15 -6.86 14.03
CA GLU A 8 -14.91 -5.59 14.73
C GLU A 8 -14.30 -4.57 13.77
N GLY A 9 -14.94 -3.40 13.66
CA GLY A 9 -14.51 -2.35 12.74
C GLY A 9 -15.11 -2.43 11.33
N HIS A 10 -15.93 -3.45 11.03
CA HIS A 10 -16.64 -3.58 9.75
C HIS A 10 -17.43 -2.32 9.39
N ARG A 11 -17.30 -1.89 8.14
CA ARG A 11 -18.09 -0.80 7.57
C ARG A 11 -19.08 -1.32 6.53
N SER A 12 -20.21 -0.62 6.38
CA SER A 12 -21.29 -1.02 5.48
C SER A 12 -20.90 -1.15 4.00
N ASN A 13 -19.79 -0.53 3.58
CA ASN A 13 -19.25 -0.60 2.21
C ASN A 13 -18.23 -1.73 2.01
N GLU A 14 -17.93 -2.54 3.03
CA GLU A 14 -17.02 -3.69 2.94
C GLU A 14 -17.77 -5.01 2.63
N GLY A 15 -19.11 -4.94 2.51
CA GLY A 15 -19.97 -6.07 2.19
C GLY A 15 -20.80 -5.86 0.92
N PRO A 16 -21.46 -6.93 0.41
CA PRO A 16 -21.33 -8.30 0.88
C PRO A 16 -19.99 -8.92 0.46
N ILE A 17 -19.54 -9.91 1.23
CA ILE A 17 -18.39 -10.73 0.82
C ILE A 17 -18.71 -11.40 -0.51
N HIS A 18 -17.80 -11.26 -1.47
CA HIS A 18 -17.93 -11.87 -2.78
C HIS A 18 -16.59 -12.42 -3.28
N GLU A 19 -16.66 -13.38 -4.20
CA GLU A 19 -15.48 -13.95 -4.85
C GLU A 19 -14.91 -12.97 -5.88
N VAL A 20 -13.58 -12.87 -5.91
CA VAL A 20 -12.86 -12.11 -6.93
C VAL A 20 -11.75 -13.01 -7.49
N VAL A 21 -11.70 -13.11 -8.82
CA VAL A 21 -10.72 -13.92 -9.53
C VAL A 21 -9.74 -13.02 -10.27
N LEU A 22 -8.50 -12.98 -9.80
CA LEU A 22 -7.40 -12.34 -10.51
C LEU A 22 -6.89 -13.30 -11.59
N SER A 23 -7.33 -13.09 -12.82
CA SER A 23 -7.09 -14.02 -13.95
C SER A 23 -5.64 -14.06 -14.46
N ARG A 24 -4.80 -13.13 -14.02
CA ARG A 24 -3.39 -13.01 -14.40
C ARG A 24 -2.56 -12.70 -13.17
N GLY A 25 -1.33 -13.24 -13.15
CA GLY A 25 -0.33 -12.78 -12.19
C GLY A 25 0.04 -11.33 -12.47
N TYR A 26 0.42 -10.63 -11.40
CA TYR A 26 0.87 -9.25 -11.43
C TYR A 26 2.02 -9.09 -10.43
N TRP A 27 2.77 -8.01 -10.57
CA TRP A 27 3.78 -7.60 -9.60
C TRP A 27 3.24 -6.41 -8.83
N LEU A 28 3.46 -6.39 -7.52
CA LEU A 28 3.17 -5.26 -6.65
C LEU A 28 4.46 -4.83 -5.98
N PHE A 29 4.65 -3.54 -5.79
CA PHE A 29 5.73 -3.04 -4.95
C PHE A 29 5.54 -3.57 -3.52
N ASP A 30 6.61 -4.05 -2.90
CA ASP A 30 6.60 -4.59 -1.54
C ASP A 30 6.46 -3.49 -0.47
N THR A 31 6.79 -2.26 -0.84
CA THR A 31 6.65 -1.06 0.01
C THR A 31 5.85 0.07 -0.67
N PRO A 32 5.31 1.04 0.08
CA PRO A 32 4.85 2.29 -0.50
C PRO A 32 5.98 3.01 -1.26
N CYS A 33 5.62 3.81 -2.26
CA CYS A 33 6.61 4.61 -2.99
C CYS A 33 7.30 5.62 -2.06
N THR A 34 8.63 5.60 -2.02
CA THR A 34 9.42 6.49 -1.16
C THR A 34 9.50 7.91 -1.71
N GLN A 35 9.81 8.86 -0.83
CA GLN A 35 10.06 10.24 -1.22
C GLN A 35 11.25 10.38 -2.18
N GLU A 36 12.30 9.58 -2.00
CA GLU A 36 13.47 9.56 -2.90
C GLU A 36 13.12 9.07 -4.31
N LEU A 37 12.35 7.97 -4.43
CA LEU A 37 11.93 7.43 -5.73
C LEU A 37 11.08 8.47 -6.47
N ARG A 38 10.10 9.05 -5.77
CA ARG A 38 9.28 10.10 -6.38
C ARG A 38 10.09 11.31 -6.77
N SER A 39 11.07 11.72 -5.95
CA SER A 39 11.93 12.87 -6.26
C SER A 39 12.81 12.60 -7.48
N ALA A 40 13.34 11.38 -7.63
CA ALA A 40 14.14 10.99 -8.78
C ALA A 40 13.32 11.06 -10.09
N VAL A 41 12.04 10.69 -10.04
CA VAL A 41 11.15 10.71 -11.21
C VAL A 41 10.57 12.10 -11.47
N MET A 42 10.06 12.79 -10.45
CA MET A 42 9.25 14.00 -10.60
C MET A 42 10.00 15.31 -10.31
N GLY A 43 11.15 15.26 -9.64
CA GLY A 43 11.93 16.44 -9.24
C GLY A 43 11.29 17.30 -8.15
N LYS A 44 10.16 16.87 -7.56
CA LYS A 44 9.42 17.62 -6.52
C LYS A 44 9.31 16.81 -5.23
N LYS A 45 9.41 17.50 -4.08
CA LYS A 45 9.19 16.97 -2.73
C LYS A 45 7.89 17.53 -2.14
N PRO A 46 6.76 16.83 -2.30
CA PRO A 46 5.46 17.32 -1.82
C PRO A 46 5.22 17.03 -0.34
N SER A 47 6.00 16.11 0.24
CA SER A 47 5.80 15.57 1.57
C SER A 47 6.08 16.57 2.68
N ARG A 48 5.24 16.54 3.71
CA ARG A 48 5.39 17.21 5.00
C ARG A 48 6.58 16.66 5.78
N PHE A 49 6.76 15.34 5.81
CA PHE A 49 7.92 14.70 6.45
C PHE A 49 9.09 14.63 5.48
N THR A 50 10.32 14.68 5.98
CA THR A 50 11.50 14.96 5.14
C THR A 50 12.50 13.82 5.00
N ASN A 51 12.28 12.68 5.66
CA ASN A 51 13.14 11.52 5.49
C ASN A 51 12.92 10.88 4.10
N PRO A 52 13.96 10.82 3.22
CA PRO A 52 13.81 10.32 1.85
C PRO A 52 13.33 8.87 1.75
N ARG A 53 13.55 8.07 2.80
CA ARG A 53 13.19 6.65 2.89
C ARG A 53 11.77 6.42 3.41
N CYS A 54 11.09 7.47 3.87
CA CYS A 54 9.68 7.39 4.22
C CYS A 54 8.79 7.36 2.96
N PRO A 55 7.54 6.88 3.08
CA PRO A 55 6.54 7.03 2.03
C PRO A 55 6.39 8.48 1.59
N VAL A 56 6.13 8.68 0.30
CA VAL A 56 5.64 9.97 -0.17
C VAL A 56 4.19 10.18 0.28
N GLU A 57 3.93 11.31 0.93
CA GLU A 57 2.58 11.79 1.24
C GLU A 57 2.35 13.21 0.70
N SER A 58 1.15 13.76 0.94
CA SER A 58 0.66 15.05 0.42
C SER A 58 0.57 15.08 -1.12
N VAL A 59 0.10 13.98 -1.71
CA VAL A 59 -0.13 13.83 -3.15
C VAL A 59 -1.59 13.50 -3.45
N SER A 60 -2.13 14.04 -4.53
CA SER A 60 -3.48 13.72 -5.00
C SER A 60 -3.49 12.43 -5.84
N TRP A 61 -4.68 11.87 -6.07
CA TRP A 61 -4.86 10.74 -7.00
C TRP A 61 -4.32 11.05 -8.40
N ASN A 62 -4.54 12.28 -8.91
CA ASN A 62 -4.00 12.72 -10.20
C ASN A 62 -2.46 12.79 -10.19
N ASP A 63 -1.85 13.20 -9.08
CA ASP A 63 -0.38 13.19 -8.94
C ASP A 63 0.17 11.76 -8.99
N CYS A 64 -0.53 10.80 -8.39
CA CYS A 64 -0.16 9.38 -8.43
C CYS A 64 -0.18 8.86 -9.88
N HIS A 65 -1.23 9.16 -10.65
CA HIS A 65 -1.29 8.76 -12.06
C HIS A 65 -0.19 9.40 -12.90
N ALA A 66 0.08 10.69 -12.70
CA ALA A 66 1.17 11.38 -13.41
C ALA A 66 2.54 10.78 -13.07
N PHE A 67 2.77 10.42 -11.81
CA PHE A 67 3.98 9.74 -11.36
C PHE A 67 4.13 8.36 -11.99
N VAL A 68 3.09 7.52 -11.95
CA VAL A 68 3.10 6.16 -12.52
C VAL A 68 3.37 6.21 -14.02
N ALA A 69 2.69 7.10 -14.75
CA ALA A 69 2.91 7.26 -16.20
C ALA A 69 4.35 7.67 -16.53
N LYS A 70 4.93 8.60 -15.75
CA LYS A 70 6.32 9.03 -15.95
C LYS A 70 7.32 7.94 -15.59
N LEU A 71 7.11 7.24 -14.48
CA LEU A 71 7.97 6.13 -14.05
C LEU A 71 7.93 5.01 -15.10
N SER A 72 6.72 4.61 -15.53
CA SER A 72 6.48 3.62 -16.60
C SER A 72 7.32 3.93 -17.85
N GLY A 73 7.24 5.16 -18.37
CA GLY A 73 8.04 5.59 -19.52
C GLY A 73 9.56 5.64 -19.26
N THR A 74 9.97 5.84 -18.01
CA THR A 74 11.39 5.89 -17.62
C THR A 74 12.01 4.49 -17.55
N VAL A 75 11.27 3.50 -17.03
CA VAL A 75 11.77 2.13 -16.85
C VAL A 75 11.36 1.18 -17.98
N GLY A 76 10.48 1.60 -18.88
CA GLY A 76 9.98 0.76 -19.98
C GLY A 76 9.08 -0.38 -19.52
N LEU A 77 8.33 -0.18 -18.43
CA LEU A 77 7.38 -1.16 -17.87
C LEU A 77 5.98 -0.59 -17.85
N ASP A 78 4.97 -1.42 -18.04
CA ASP A 78 3.56 -1.05 -17.94
C ASP A 78 3.13 -1.03 -16.47
N LEU A 79 3.40 0.10 -15.80
CA LEU A 79 3.03 0.29 -14.39
C LEU A 79 1.62 0.90 -14.26
N ALA A 80 0.90 0.49 -13.22
CA ALA A 80 -0.41 1.01 -12.86
C ALA A 80 -0.54 1.10 -11.33
N LEU A 81 -1.54 1.84 -10.85
CA LEU A 81 -2.00 1.68 -9.46
C LEU A 81 -2.73 0.33 -9.35
N PRO A 82 -2.59 -0.40 -8.22
CA PRO A 82 -3.36 -1.62 -8.03
C PRO A 82 -4.85 -1.30 -7.97
N THR A 83 -5.66 -2.20 -8.49
CA THR A 83 -7.09 -2.24 -8.16
C THR A 83 -7.26 -2.49 -6.66
N GLU A 84 -8.43 -2.12 -6.12
CA GLU A 84 -8.79 -2.47 -4.74
C GLU A 84 -8.64 -3.98 -4.49
N ALA A 85 -8.98 -4.79 -5.50
CA ALA A 85 -8.89 -6.22 -5.42
C ALA A 85 -7.46 -6.77 -5.37
N GLU A 86 -6.59 -6.27 -6.23
CA GLU A 86 -5.16 -6.62 -6.21
C GLU A 86 -4.50 -6.19 -4.90
N TRP A 87 -4.89 -5.04 -4.35
CA TRP A 87 -4.37 -4.54 -3.09
C TRP A 87 -4.82 -5.41 -1.90
N GLU A 88 -6.12 -5.68 -1.76
CA GLU A 88 -6.63 -6.53 -0.67
C GLU A 88 -6.08 -7.97 -0.78
N TYR A 89 -5.98 -8.52 -1.98
CA TYR A 89 -5.41 -9.86 -2.21
C TYR A 89 -3.94 -9.94 -1.76
N ALA A 90 -3.13 -8.94 -2.13
CA ALA A 90 -1.74 -8.85 -1.70
C ALA A 90 -1.62 -8.69 -0.18
N CYS A 91 -2.48 -7.89 0.45
CA CYS A 91 -2.46 -7.69 1.90
C CYS A 91 -2.87 -8.93 2.68
N ARG A 92 -3.86 -9.69 2.20
CA ARG A 92 -4.26 -10.95 2.82
C ARG A 92 -3.20 -12.05 2.69
N ALA A 93 -2.43 -12.06 1.60
CA ALA A 93 -1.37 -13.05 1.34
C ALA A 93 -1.81 -14.51 1.59
N GLY A 94 -3.04 -14.84 1.18
CA GLY A 94 -3.66 -16.16 1.38
C GLY A 94 -4.38 -16.38 2.72
N SER A 95 -4.41 -15.38 3.61
CA SER A 95 -5.10 -15.47 4.89
C SER A 95 -6.62 -15.28 4.74
N PRO A 96 -7.46 -16.18 5.28
CA PRO A 96 -8.90 -16.14 5.11
C PRO A 96 -9.62 -15.16 6.06
N GLY A 97 -8.93 -14.61 7.06
CA GLY A 97 -9.52 -13.76 8.09
C GLY A 97 -8.76 -12.44 8.27
N VAL A 98 -9.22 -11.65 9.23
CA VAL A 98 -8.58 -10.40 9.66
C VAL A 98 -7.61 -10.73 10.75
N GLN A 99 -6.44 -11.16 10.32
CA GLN A 99 -5.31 -11.28 11.22
C GLN A 99 -4.20 -10.44 10.63
N TYR A 100 -4.18 -9.17 11.05
CA TYR A 100 -3.00 -8.30 10.99
C TYR A 100 -1.85 -8.82 11.86
N GLY A 101 -1.83 -10.13 12.17
CA GLY A 101 -0.97 -10.74 13.18
C GLY A 101 -0.93 -9.91 14.45
N ASP A 102 0.29 -9.68 14.91
CA ASP A 102 0.61 -8.65 15.89
C ASP A 102 0.71 -7.30 15.15
N LEU A 103 -0.28 -6.42 15.34
CA LEU A 103 -0.37 -5.13 14.66
C LEU A 103 0.85 -4.24 14.95
N ASP A 104 1.41 -4.32 16.15
CA ASP A 104 2.63 -3.58 16.51
C ASP A 104 3.86 -4.10 15.75
N ALA A 105 3.88 -5.39 15.43
CA ALA A 105 4.93 -5.95 14.59
C ALA A 105 4.74 -5.58 13.12
N MET A 106 3.51 -5.37 12.64
CA MET A 106 3.19 -5.28 11.20
C MET A 106 2.95 -3.86 10.69
N ALA A 107 2.47 -2.94 11.53
CA ALA A 107 2.06 -1.61 11.08
C ALA A 107 2.60 -0.47 11.94
N TRP A 108 2.76 0.68 11.28
CA TRP A 108 2.81 1.98 11.94
C TRP A 108 1.40 2.56 11.94
N TYR A 109 0.86 2.83 13.13
CA TYR A 109 -0.48 3.35 13.31
C TYR A 109 -0.49 4.38 14.46
N LYS A 110 -1.64 5.01 14.71
CA LYS A 110 -1.74 6.21 15.55
C LYS A 110 -1.06 6.06 16.93
N GLU A 111 -1.16 4.88 17.54
CA GLU A 111 -0.64 4.61 18.87
C GLU A 111 0.88 4.39 18.93
N ASN A 112 1.53 3.97 17.83
CA ASN A 112 2.96 3.64 17.81
C ASN A 112 3.80 4.48 16.82
N ALA A 113 3.18 5.32 15.98
CA ALA A 113 3.86 6.08 14.94
C ALA A 113 4.35 7.47 15.38
N GLU A 114 4.07 7.91 16.61
CA GLU A 114 4.51 9.21 17.15
C GLU A 114 4.12 10.43 16.29
N ASN A 115 2.98 10.33 15.58
CA ASN A 115 2.50 11.33 14.62
C ASN A 115 3.46 11.62 13.45
N GLU A 116 4.30 10.66 13.08
CA GLU A 116 5.20 10.74 11.93
C GLU A 116 5.11 9.54 10.98
N THR A 117 5.57 9.74 9.73
CA THR A 117 5.82 8.63 8.81
C THR A 117 7.19 8.05 9.07
N HIS A 118 7.27 6.73 9.07
CA HIS A 118 8.51 5.98 9.27
C HIS A 118 9.07 5.44 7.95
N GLU A 119 10.35 5.04 7.97
CA GLU A 119 10.97 4.44 6.80
C GLU A 119 10.23 3.15 6.41
N VAL A 120 10.06 2.96 5.10
CA VAL A 120 9.37 1.79 4.57
C VAL A 120 10.13 0.50 4.88
N GLY A 121 9.41 -0.62 5.02
CA GLY A 121 10.02 -1.94 5.23
C GLY A 121 10.55 -2.19 6.65
N GLN A 122 10.31 -1.30 7.62
CA GLN A 122 10.76 -1.47 9.01
C GLN A 122 9.86 -2.39 9.85
N LYS A 123 8.62 -2.62 9.43
CA LYS A 123 7.68 -3.54 10.08
C LYS A 123 7.75 -4.91 9.42
N ARG A 124 7.23 -5.93 10.12
CA ARG A 124 7.18 -7.31 9.65
C ARG A 124 6.31 -7.40 8.40
N ALA A 125 6.89 -7.94 7.33
CA ALA A 125 6.16 -8.25 6.11
C ALA A 125 5.14 -9.39 6.30
N ASN A 126 4.09 -9.37 5.49
CA ASN A 126 3.14 -10.49 5.40
C ASN A 126 3.75 -11.71 4.68
N GLY A 127 2.94 -12.76 4.47
CA GLY A 127 3.38 -14.01 3.86
C GLY A 127 3.98 -13.90 2.44
N TRP A 128 3.80 -12.77 1.75
CA TRP A 128 4.35 -12.50 0.42
C TRP A 128 5.44 -11.42 0.40
N GLY A 129 5.88 -10.92 1.56
CA GLY A 129 6.95 -9.92 1.63
C GLY A 129 6.48 -8.46 1.58
N CYS A 130 5.17 -8.18 1.58
CA CYS A 130 4.64 -6.82 1.57
C CYS A 130 4.62 -6.21 2.98
N THR A 131 5.03 -4.95 3.12
CA THR A 131 4.95 -4.15 4.36
C THR A 131 4.05 -2.90 4.21
N MET A 132 3.27 -2.82 3.13
CA MET A 132 2.37 -1.71 2.83
C MET A 132 0.91 -1.96 3.26
N CYS A 133 0.75 -3.01 4.06
CA CYS A 133 -0.46 -3.44 4.74
C CYS A 133 -0.15 -3.30 6.24
#